data_AF-A0A220W3B5-F1
#
_entry.id   AF-A0A220W3B5-F1
#
_cell.length_a   1.000
_cell.length_b   1.000
_cell.length_c   1.000
_cell.angle_alpha   90.00
_cell.angle_beta   90.00
_cell.angle_gamma   90.00
#
_symmetry.space_group_name_H-M   'P 1'
#
loop_
_entity.id
_entity.type
_entity.pdbx_description
1 polymer ?
#
loop_
_entity_poly.entity_id
_entity_poly.type
_entity_poly.pdbx_seq_one_letter_code
_entity_poly.pdbx_strand_id
1 'polypeptide(L)'
;MFFVLGGWASLFPQHVIDTTLLPEYREGGRILPFAIACFGAQALLSGLFAAFSRFSSLTFLVYGIALLPFFGFNYYFTFHDPVFTSMGLLDALGNVIMLALCYAGWKKSKAAERGADL
;
A
#
# COMPACT_ATOMS: atom_id res chain seq x y z
N MET A 1 7.66 2.52 -3.29
CA MET A 1 6.71 1.43 -3.05
C MET A 1 5.52 1.57 -4.00
N PHE A 2 4.63 2.56 -3.80
CA PHE A 2 3.44 2.77 -4.63
C PHE A 2 3.70 2.85 -6.14
N PHE A 3 4.72 3.57 -6.59
CA PHE A 3 5.04 3.66 -8.03
C PHE A 3 5.47 2.33 -8.65
N VAL A 4 6.28 1.56 -7.92
CA VAL A 4 6.85 0.31 -8.43
C VAL A 4 5.81 -0.80 -8.40
N LEU A 5 5.19 -1.04 -7.24
CA LEU A 5 4.20 -2.11 -7.08
C LEU A 5 2.87 -1.76 -7.77
N GLY A 6 2.43 -0.50 -7.69
CA GLY A 6 1.25 -0.02 -8.41
C GLY A 6 1.46 -0.06 -9.92
N GLY A 7 2.62 0.36 -10.42
CA GLY A 7 2.98 0.27 -11.83
C GLY A 7 3.02 -1.17 -12.33
N TRP A 8 3.59 -2.09 -11.54
CA TRP A 8 3.60 -3.51 -11.86
C TRP A 8 2.18 -4.09 -11.94
N ALA A 9 1.31 -3.79 -10.98
CA ALA A 9 -0.08 -4.22 -10.99
C ALA A 9 -0.90 -3.61 -12.14
N SER A 10 -0.67 -2.34 -12.50
CA SER A 10 -1.36 -1.69 -13.63
C SER A 10 -0.92 -2.19 -14.99
N LEU A 11 0.39 -2.33 -15.21
CA LEU A 11 0.96 -2.61 -16.53
C LEU A 11 1.06 -4.11 -16.81
N PHE A 12 1.24 -4.92 -15.77
CA PHE A 12 1.41 -6.38 -15.88
C PHE A 12 0.52 -7.13 -14.88
N PRO A 13 -0.82 -6.91 -14.90
CA PRO A 13 -1.73 -7.49 -13.91
C PRO A 13 -1.69 -9.02 -13.88
N GLN A 14 -1.52 -9.68 -15.03
CA GLN A 14 -1.42 -11.14 -15.10
C GLN A 14 -0.18 -11.66 -14.37
N HIS A 15 0.96 -10.98 -14.53
CA HIS A 15 2.18 -11.37 -13.84
C HIS A 15 2.05 -11.19 -12.31
N VAL A 16 1.32 -10.16 -11.85
CA VAL A 16 0.99 -10.03 -10.43
C VAL A 16 0.13 -11.21 -9.98
N ILE A 17 -0.95 -11.55 -10.69
CA ILE A 17 -1.81 -12.70 -10.38
C ILE A 17 -0.99 -14.00 -10.27
N ASP A 18 -0.14 -14.25 -11.26
CA ASP A 18 0.63 -15.50 -11.34
C ASP A 18 1.71 -15.63 -10.25
N THR A 19 2.12 -14.52 -9.66
CA THR A 19 3.16 -14.51 -8.62
C THR A 19 2.60 -14.36 -7.21
N THR A 20 1.50 -13.62 -7.04
CA THR A 20 0.97 -13.28 -5.72
C THR A 20 -0.24 -14.11 -5.32
N LEU A 21 -1.07 -14.61 -6.24
CA LEU A 21 -2.24 -15.43 -5.89
C LEU A 21 -1.91 -16.92 -5.93
N LEU A 22 -2.49 -17.70 -5.02
CA LEU A 22 -2.45 -19.17 -5.11
C LEU A 22 -3.18 -19.65 -6.38
N PRO A 23 -2.75 -20.77 -7.00
CA PRO A 23 -3.28 -21.24 -8.29
C PRO A 23 -4.82 -21.32 -8.37
N GLU A 24 -5.48 -21.75 -7.31
CA GLU A 24 -6.94 -21.91 -7.21
C GLU A 24 -7.71 -20.58 -7.32
N TYR A 25 -7.07 -19.44 -7.06
CA TYR A 25 -7.70 -18.11 -7.15
C TYR A 25 -7.39 -17.38 -8.46
N ARG A 26 -6.70 -18.03 -9.41
CA ARG A 26 -6.33 -17.42 -10.70
C ARG A 26 -7.43 -17.55 -11.75
N GLU A 27 -8.42 -18.40 -11.51
CA GLU A 27 -9.54 -18.62 -12.43
C GLU A 27 -10.63 -17.55 -12.25
N GLY A 28 -10.37 -16.35 -12.78
CA GLY A 28 -11.30 -15.22 -12.72
C GLY A 28 -11.71 -14.65 -14.08
N GLY A 29 -11.31 -15.30 -15.18
CA GLY A 29 -11.54 -14.76 -16.53
C GLY A 29 -10.99 -13.33 -16.69
N ARG A 30 -11.71 -12.47 -17.42
CA ARG A 30 -11.26 -11.09 -17.69
C ARG A 30 -11.39 -10.12 -16.51
N ILE A 31 -12.22 -10.43 -15.50
CA ILE A 31 -12.48 -9.49 -14.41
C ILE A 31 -11.32 -9.40 -13.43
N LEU A 32 -10.60 -10.51 -13.20
CA LEU A 32 -9.47 -10.56 -12.27
C LEU A 32 -8.29 -9.66 -12.69
N PRO A 33 -7.73 -9.77 -13.92
CA PRO A 33 -6.67 -8.86 -14.35
C PRO A 33 -7.14 -7.40 -14.46
N PHE A 34 -8.42 -7.16 -14.81
CA PHE A 34 -8.99 -5.81 -14.77
C PHE A 34 -8.97 -5.23 -13.35
N ALA A 35 -9.42 -5.98 -12.35
CA ALA A 35 -9.45 -5.53 -10.96
C ALA A 35 -8.03 -5.26 -10.41
N ILE A 36 -7.07 -6.13 -10.71
CA ILE A 36 -5.66 -5.93 -10.34
C ILE A 36 -5.07 -4.68 -11.01
N ALA A 37 -5.40 -4.44 -12.28
CA ALA A 37 -4.94 -3.23 -12.97
C ALA A 37 -5.52 -1.94 -12.37
N CYS A 38 -6.81 -1.96 -12.01
CA CYS A 38 -7.47 -0.86 -11.30
C CYS A 38 -6.85 -0.61 -9.92
N PHE A 39 -6.57 -1.67 -9.17
CA PHE A 39 -5.86 -1.58 -7.88
C PHE A 39 -4.47 -0.94 -8.06
N GLY A 40 -3.72 -1.37 -9.06
CA GLY A 40 -2.44 -0.75 -9.41
C GLY A 40 -2.56 0.74 -9.72
N ALA A 41 -3.61 1.14 -10.46
CA ALA A 41 -3.79 2.52 -10.87
C ALA A 41 -4.13 3.42 -9.66
N GLN A 42 -4.91 2.91 -8.72
CA GLN A 42 -5.19 3.56 -7.45
C GLN A 42 -3.92 3.69 -6.59
N ALA A 43 -3.08 2.66 -6.55
CA ALA A 43 -1.79 2.71 -5.86
C ALA A 43 -0.86 3.77 -6.48
N LEU A 44 -0.77 3.86 -7.81
CA LEU A 44 -0.04 4.91 -8.52
C LEU A 44 -0.55 6.31 -8.14
N LEU A 45 -1.87 6.51 -8.15
CA LEU A 45 -2.50 7.78 -7.78
C LEU A 45 -2.16 8.16 -6.32
N SER A 46 -2.27 7.22 -5.39
CA SER A 46 -1.88 7.42 -3.99
C SER A 46 -0.39 7.78 -3.88
N GLY A 47 0.48 7.12 -4.65
CA GLY A 47 1.90 7.43 -4.73
C GLY A 47 2.20 8.85 -5.22
N LEU A 48 1.45 9.33 -6.22
CA LEU A 48 1.54 10.72 -6.68
C LEU A 48 1.15 11.70 -5.57
N PHE A 49 0.03 11.47 -4.89
CA PHE A 49 -0.37 12.32 -3.76
C PHE A 49 0.68 12.32 -2.65
N ALA A 50 1.22 11.15 -2.30
CA ALA A 50 2.25 11.04 -1.27
C ALA A 50 3.56 11.75 -1.65
N ALA A 51 3.96 11.69 -2.92
CA ALA A 51 5.22 12.28 -3.39
C ALA A 51 5.15 13.81 -3.57
N PHE A 52 4.01 14.34 -3.99
CA PHE A 52 3.91 15.73 -4.42
C PHE A 52 3.02 16.62 -3.54
N SER A 53 2.26 16.06 -2.58
CA SER A 53 1.48 16.88 -1.65
C SER A 53 2.34 17.40 -0.49
N ARG A 54 1.92 18.51 0.10
CA ARG A 54 2.47 18.99 1.37
C ARG A 54 1.70 18.36 2.53
N PHE A 55 2.40 17.68 3.42
CA PHE A 55 1.81 16.99 4.57
C PHE A 55 1.96 17.82 5.84
N SER A 56 0.86 18.02 6.58
CA SER A 56 0.91 18.51 7.97
C SER A 56 1.16 17.35 8.94
N SER A 57 1.38 17.63 10.23
CA SER A 57 1.46 16.56 11.23
C SER A 57 0.18 15.71 11.25
N LEU A 58 -1.00 16.33 11.15
CA LEU A 58 -2.27 15.62 11.09
C LEU A 58 -2.36 14.72 9.85
N THR A 59 -1.92 15.19 8.68
CA THR A 59 -1.92 14.38 7.45
C THR A 59 -1.08 13.11 7.62
N PHE A 60 0.14 13.24 8.18
CA PHE A 60 0.98 12.07 8.44
C PHE A 60 0.35 11.09 9.43
N LEU A 61 -0.28 11.60 10.49
CA LEU A 61 -0.95 10.77 11.49
C LEU A 61 -2.13 9.99 10.88
N VAL A 62 -3.03 10.69 10.19
CA VAL A 62 -4.22 10.07 9.60
C VAL A 62 -3.81 9.06 8.52
N TYR A 63 -2.83 9.40 7.67
CA TYR A 63 -2.31 8.48 6.68
C TYR A 63 -1.72 7.23 7.33
N GLY A 64 -0.93 7.39 8.41
CA GLY A 64 -0.37 6.27 9.16
C GLY A 64 -1.44 5.36 9.76
N ILE A 65 -2.51 5.92 10.33
CA ILE A 65 -3.65 5.14 10.85
C ILE A 65 -4.37 4.39 9.72
N ALA A 66 -4.54 5.02 8.56
CA ALA A 66 -5.18 4.41 7.40
C ALA A 66 -4.39 3.21 6.83
N LEU A 67 -3.10 3.08 7.15
CA LEU A 67 -2.29 1.91 6.78
C LEU A 67 -2.58 0.68 7.66
N LEU A 68 -3.10 0.85 8.87
CA LEU A 68 -3.28 -0.25 9.84
C LEU A 68 -4.16 -1.40 9.31
N PRO A 69 -5.29 -1.17 8.63
CA PRO A 69 -6.09 -2.25 8.06
C PRO A 69 -5.33 -3.13 7.07
N PHE A 70 -4.35 -2.59 6.33
CA PHE A 70 -3.57 -3.37 5.36
C PHE A 70 -2.72 -4.44 6.05
N PHE A 71 -2.23 -4.21 7.26
CA PHE A 71 -1.52 -5.26 8.01
C PHE A 71 -2.46 -6.42 8.37
N GLY A 72 -3.68 -6.10 8.78
CA GLY A 72 -4.73 -7.10 9.01
C GLY A 72 -5.07 -7.88 7.73
N PHE A 73 -5.24 -7.17 6.62
CA PHE A 73 -5.49 -7.77 5.30
C PHE A 73 -4.37 -8.74 4.90
N ASN A 74 -3.12 -8.30 4.96
CA ASN A 74 -1.96 -9.12 4.63
C ASN A 74 -1.86 -10.37 5.53
N TYR A 75 -2.06 -10.21 6.84
CA TYR A 75 -2.03 -11.33 7.77
C TYR A 75 -3.14 -12.33 7.48
N TYR A 76 -4.38 -11.85 7.35
CA TYR A 76 -5.55 -12.69 7.15
C TYR A 76 -5.43 -13.52 5.87
N PHE A 77 -5.13 -12.88 4.74
CA PHE A 77 -5.07 -13.53 3.42
C PHE A 77 -3.76 -14.23 3.11
N THR A 78 -2.79 -14.21 4.03
CA THR A 78 -1.57 -15.03 3.93
C THR A 78 -1.59 -16.23 4.89
N PHE A 79 -2.13 -16.06 6.10
CA PHE A 79 -2.01 -17.07 7.17
C PHE A 79 -3.33 -17.67 7.66
N HIS A 80 -4.44 -16.92 7.66
CA HIS A 80 -5.71 -17.41 8.21
C HIS A 80 -6.61 -18.03 7.13
N ASP A 81 -6.80 -17.32 6.03
CA ASP A 81 -7.56 -17.74 4.85
C ASP A 81 -6.68 -17.49 3.61
N PRO A 82 -5.68 -18.37 3.35
CA PRO A 82 -4.64 -18.09 2.40
C PRO A 82 -5.18 -17.91 0.98
N VAL A 83 -5.04 -16.70 0.45
CA VAL A 83 -5.29 -16.36 -0.95
C VAL A 83 -3.97 -16.01 -1.64
N PHE A 84 -3.02 -15.46 -0.89
CA PHE A 84 -1.72 -15.06 -1.40
C PHE A 84 -0.65 -16.13 -1.21
N THR A 85 0.30 -16.17 -2.14
CA THR A 85 1.63 -16.76 -1.93
C THR A 85 2.42 -15.89 -0.95
N SER A 86 3.60 -16.35 -0.53
CA SER A 86 4.52 -15.53 0.29
C SER A 86 4.94 -14.21 -0.39
N MET A 87 4.81 -14.08 -1.72
CA MET A 87 5.06 -12.81 -2.43
C MET A 87 4.02 -11.74 -2.09
N GLY A 88 2.82 -12.11 -1.62
CA GLY A 88 1.82 -11.15 -1.12
C GLY A 88 2.35 -10.28 0.02
N LEU A 89 3.30 -10.79 0.82
CA LEU A 89 3.92 -10.05 1.92
C LEU A 89 4.79 -8.86 1.47
N LEU A 90 5.05 -8.70 0.15
CA LEU A 90 5.64 -7.49 -0.39
C LEU A 90 4.78 -6.25 -0.10
N ASP A 91 3.45 -6.40 -0.06
CA ASP A 91 2.56 -5.31 0.35
C ASP A 91 2.74 -4.98 1.83
N ALA A 92 2.78 -5.99 2.70
CA ALA A 92 3.07 -5.80 4.13
C ALA A 92 4.39 -5.06 4.37
N LEU A 93 5.47 -5.45 3.68
CA LEU A 93 6.76 -4.78 3.75
C LEU A 93 6.65 -3.31 3.31
N GLY A 94 5.93 -3.06 2.22
CA GLY A 94 5.68 -1.72 1.74
C GLY A 94 4.93 -0.85 2.75
N ASN A 95 3.92 -1.41 3.42
CA ASN A 95 3.16 -0.75 4.48
C ASN A 95 4.02 -0.46 5.72
N VAL A 96 4.95 -1.36 6.10
CA VAL A 96 5.93 -1.09 7.18
C VAL A 96 6.77 0.14 6.86
N ILE A 97 7.31 0.22 5.64
CA ILE A 97 8.14 1.34 5.20
C ILE A 97 7.32 2.64 5.24
N MET A 98 6.09 2.61 4.69
CA MET A 98 5.21 3.78 4.68
C MET A 98 4.83 4.23 6.10
N LEU A 99 4.51 3.29 6.99
CA LEU A 99 4.16 3.60 8.38
C LEU A 99 5.35 4.24 9.13
N ALA A 100 6.56 3.74 8.91
CA ALA A 100 7.77 4.32 9.48
C ALA A 100 8.01 5.75 8.97
N LEU A 101 7.79 6.00 7.67
CA LEU A 101 7.88 7.34 7.08
C LEU A 101 6.79 8.27 7.64
N CYS A 102 5.56 7.80 7.80
CA CYS A 102 4.47 8.56 8.41
C CYS A 102 4.80 8.94 9.86
N TYR A 103 5.31 8.00 10.65
CA TYR A 103 5.73 8.28 12.02
C TYR A 103 6.85 9.32 12.09
N ALA A 104 7.89 9.17 11.27
CA ALA A 104 9.00 10.11 11.20
C ALA A 104 8.54 11.51 10.74
N GLY A 105 7.71 11.57 9.71
CA GLY A 105 7.11 12.81 9.19
C GLY A 105 6.24 13.50 10.22
N TRP A 106 5.35 12.76 10.89
CA TRP A 106 4.51 13.27 11.97
C TRP A 106 5.34 13.89 13.09
N LYS A 107 6.36 13.17 13.58
CA LYS A 107 7.22 13.66 14.68
C LYS A 107 7.93 14.95 14.30
N LYS A 108 8.48 15.03 13.08
CA LYS A 108 9.18 16.23 12.59
C LYS A 108 8.22 17.41 12.41
N SER A 109 7.09 17.21 11.74
CA SER A 109 6.10 18.27 11.51
C SER A 109 5.49 18.76 12.82
N LYS A 110 5.19 17.85 13.76
CA LYS A 110 4.62 18.23 15.06
C LYS A 110 5.58 19.06 15.90
N ALA A 111 6.88 18.76 15.84
CA ALA A 111 7.90 19.57 16.52
C ALA A 111 8.02 20.96 15.89
N ALA A 112 7.99 21.06 14.56
CA ALA A 112 8.03 22.34 13.84
C ALA A 112 6.80 23.21 14.14
N GLU A 113 5.60 22.61 14.17
CA GLU A 113 4.35 23.30 14.52
C GLU A 113 4.42 23.86 15.95
N ARG A 114 4.84 23.04 16.94
CA ARG A 114 4.98 23.49 18.34
C ARG A 114 6.03 24.57 18.55
N GLY A 115 7.08 24.59 17.73
CA GLY A 115 8.12 25.61 17.78
C GLY A 115 7.73 26.94 17.11
N ALA A 116 6.72 26.94 16.25
CA ALA A 116 6.15 28.14 15.65
C ALA A 116 5.11 28.84 16.56
N ASP A 117 4.63 28.13 17.60
CA ASP A 117 3.69 28.63 18.61
C ASP A 117 4.38 29.30 19.82
N LEU A 118 5.73 29.37 19.85
CA LEU A 118 6.56 30.00 20.90
C LEU A 118 7.21 31.29 20.38
#